data_AF-A0A1V5MV52-F1
#
_entry.id   AF-A0A1V5MV52-F1
#
_cell.length_a   1.000
_cell.length_b   1.000
_cell.length_c   1.000
_cell.angle_alpha   90.00
_cell.angle_beta   90.00
_cell.angle_gamma   90.00
#
_symmetry.space_group_name_H-M   'P 1'
#
loop_
_entity.id
_entity.type
_entity.pdbx_description
1 polymer ?
#
loop_
_entity_poly.entity_id
_entity_poly.type
_entity_poly.pdbx_seq_one_letter_code
_entity_poly.pdbx_strand_id
1 'polypeptide(L)' 'MIDFYSWTTPNGRKVSIMLEECGLPYRVHPIDITKNEDISNRAKAILDNLPKPTEK' A
#
# COMPACT_ATOMS: atom_id res chain seq x y z
N MET A 1 -7.92 0.07 -11.14
CA MET A 1 -8.16 1.12 -10.14
C MET A 1 -7.25 0.80 -8.96
N ILE A 2 -6.44 1.76 -8.50
CA ILE A 2 -5.38 1.50 -7.51
C ILE A 2 -5.93 1.73 -6.09
N ASP A 3 -5.77 0.77 -5.19
CA ASP A 3 -6.07 0.94 -3.77
C ASP A 3 -4.79 1.27 -3.00
N PHE A 4 -4.72 2.47 -2.45
CA PHE A 4 -3.56 2.99 -1.75
C PHE A 4 -3.77 2.98 -0.24
N TYR A 5 -3.22 1.95 0.41
CA TYR A 5 -3.22 1.82 1.87
C TYR A 5 -2.03 2.58 2.44
N SER A 6 -2.29 3.64 3.21
CA SER A 6 -1.23 4.55 3.66
C SER A 6 -1.43 5.05 5.08
N TRP A 7 -0.33 5.46 5.71
CA TRP A 7 -0.29 6.16 6.98
C TRP A 7 0.64 7.36 6.88
N THR A 8 0.67 8.23 7.89
CA THR A 8 1.50 9.43 7.95
C THR A 8 2.99 9.11 8.16
N THR A 9 3.59 8.37 7.23
CA THR A 9 5.01 8.01 7.21
C THR A 9 5.70 8.65 6.00
N PRO A 10 7.03 8.86 6.04
CA PRO A 10 7.77 9.38 4.88
C PRO A 10 7.63 8.52 3.62
N ASN A 11 7.50 7.19 3.76
CA ASN A 11 7.35 6.29 2.61
C ASN A 11 5.95 6.37 1.99
N GLY A 12 4.90 6.50 2.81
CA GLY A 12 3.54 6.75 2.31
C GLY A 12 3.47 8.02 1.46
N ARG A 13 4.16 9.09 1.87
CA ARG A 13 4.20 10.35 1.09
C ARG A 13 4.87 10.21 -0.27
N LYS A 14 5.91 9.38 -0.41
CA LYS A 14 6.58 9.17 -1.71
C LYS A 14 5.63 8.56 -2.73
N VAL A 15 4.83 7.57 -2.30
CA VAL A 15 3.88 6.89 -3.17
C VAL A 15 2.71 7.80 -3.54
N SER A 16 2.21 8.62 -2.60
CA SER A 16 1.16 9.60 -2.94
C SER A 16 1.65 10.61 -3.96
N ILE A 17 2.87 11.14 -3.82
CA ILE A 17 3.44 12.07 -4.80
C ILE A 17 3.52 11.41 -6.18
N MET A 18 4.03 10.18 -6.27
CA MET A 18 4.11 9.48 -7.56
C MET A 18 2.74 9.27 -8.21
N LEU A 19 1.72 8.91 -7.44
CA LEU A 19 0.36 8.70 -7.96
C LEU A 19 -0.24 10.00 -8.51
N GLU A 20 0.00 11.12 -7.84
CA GLU A 20 -0.41 12.45 -8.31
C GLU A 20 0.36 12.88 -9.56
N GLU A 21 1.69 12.75 -9.57
CA GLU A 21 2.54 13.14 -10.72
C GLU A 21 2.22 12.33 -11.98
N CYS A 22 1.85 11.05 -11.82
CA CYS A 22 1.44 10.20 -12.94
C CYS A 22 -0.04 10.35 -13.32
N GLY A 23 -0.83 11.16 -12.60
CA GLY A 23 -2.27 11.34 -12.84
C GLY A 23 -3.07 10.04 -12.76
N LEU A 24 -2.61 9.07 -11.96
CA LEU A 24 -3.26 7.76 -11.89
C LEU A 24 -4.45 7.81 -10.94
N PRO A 25 -5.62 7.25 -11.31
CA PRO A 25 -6.76 7.19 -10.40
C PRO A 25 -6.51 6.17 -9.28
N TYR A 26 -6.51 6.64 -8.03
CA TYR A 26 -6.34 5.82 -6.84
C TYR A 26 -7.34 6.17 -5.75
N ARG A 27 -7.58 5.21 -4.85
CA ARG A 27 -8.42 5.35 -3.66
C ARG A 27 -7.56 5.24 -2.41
N VAL A 28 -7.64 6.22 -1.52
CA VAL A 28 -6.85 6.24 -0.28
C VAL A 28 -7.59 5.48 0.83
N HIS A 29 -6.87 4.57 1.48
CA HIS A 29 -7.32 3.84 2.67
C HIS A 29 -6.35 4.13 3.83
N PRO A 30 -6.69 5.02 4.76
CA PRO A 30 -5.84 5.30 5.91
C PRO A 30 -5.76 4.06 6.82
N ILE A 31 -4.55 3.59 7.11
CA ILE A 31 -4.29 2.43 7.98
C ILE A 31 -3.52 2.84 9.23
N ASP A 32 -4.10 2.67 10.41
CA ASP A 32 -3.42 2.95 11.68
C ASP A 32 -2.40 1.85 11.99
N ILE A 33 -1.12 2.14 11.76
CA ILE A 33 -0.01 1.21 12.03
C ILE A 33 0.45 1.24 13.50
N THR A 34 -0.12 2.11 14.33
CA THR A 34 0.26 2.28 15.75
C THR A 34 -0.54 1.37 16.67
N LYS A 35 -1.73 0.96 16.24
CA LYS A 35 -2.43 -0.17 16.82
C LYS A 35 -1.74 -1.42 16.32
N ASN A 36 -1.26 -2.27 17.24
CA ASN A 36 -0.76 -3.62 16.95
C ASN A 36 -1.88 -4.55 16.41
N GLU A 37 -2.79 -4.06 15.56
CA GLU A 37 -3.61 -4.91 14.73
C GLU A 37 -2.72 -5.45 13.63
N ASP A 38 -2.49 -6.77 13.63
CA ASP A 38 -1.58 -7.52 12.77
C ASP A 38 -1.55 -7.04 11.30
N ILE A 39 -0.71 -6.04 11.03
CA ILE A 39 -0.39 -5.55 9.69
C ILE A 39 0.08 -6.73 8.83
N SER A 40 0.78 -7.69 9.45
CA SER A 40 1.20 -8.94 8.83
C SER A 40 0.04 -9.71 8.21
N ASN A 41 -1.10 -9.87 8.88
CA ASN A 41 -2.19 -10.68 8.35
C ASN A 41 -2.92 -9.99 7.19
N ARG A 42 -3.09 -8.66 7.27
CA ARG A 42 -3.81 -7.89 6.25
C ARG A 42 -2.96 -7.59 5.01
N ALA A 43 -1.68 -7.27 5.19
CA ALA A 43 -0.74 -7.11 4.09
C ALA A 43 -0.46 -8.45 3.39
N LYS A 44 -0.38 -9.56 4.14
CA LYS A 44 -0.18 -10.89 3.58
C LYS A 44 -1.34 -11.34 2.69
N ALA A 45 -2.60 -11.05 3.06
CA ALA A 45 -3.73 -11.35 2.18
C ALA A 45 -3.68 -10.60 0.84
N ILE A 46 -3.14 -9.38 0.81
CA ILE A 46 -2.92 -8.64 -0.45
C ILE A 46 -1.72 -9.21 -1.20
N LEU A 47 -0.60 -9.47 -0.51
CA LEU A 47 0.64 -9.99 -1.08
C LEU A 47 0.49 -11.42 -1.64
N ASP A 48 -0.32 -12.26 -0.99
CA ASP A 48 -0.59 -13.64 -1.42
C ASP A 48 -1.37 -13.71 -2.74
N ASN A 49 -2.06 -12.62 -3.11
CA ASN A 49 -2.74 -12.47 -4.40
C ASN A 49 -1.85 -11.83 -5.48
N LEU A 50 -0.66 -11.34 -5.13
CA LEU A 50 0.29 -10.85 -6.12
C LEU A 50 1.00 -12.05 -6.76
N PRO A 51 1.25 -12.03 -8.08
CA PRO A 51 2.08 -13.03 -8.71
C PRO A 51 3.45 -13.00 -8.03
N LYS A 52 3.84 -14.13 -7.42
CA LYS A 52 5.14 -14.24 -6.77
C LYS A 52 6.21 -13.92 -7.81
N PRO A 53 7.25 -13.14 -7.46
CA PRO A 53 8.34 -12.88 -8.38
C PRO A 53 8.88 -14.23 -8.86
N THR A 54 8.86 -14.47 -10.17
CA THR A 54 9.52 -15.64 -10.73
C THR A 54 11.00 -15.52 -10.42
N GLU A 55 11.52 -16.44 -9.60
CA GLU A 55 12.96 -16.60 -9.40
C GLU A 55 13.61 -16.75 -10.79
N LYS A 56 14.57 -15.88 -11.08
CA LYS A 56 15.48 -16.07 -12.21
C LYS A 56 16.57 -17.05 -11.83
#